data_AF-A0A7S3BMG4-F1
#
_entry.id   AF-A0A7S3BMG4-F1
#
_cell.length_a   1.000
_cell.length_b   1.000
_cell.length_c   1.000
_cell.angle_alpha   90.00
_cell.angle_beta   90.00
_cell.angle_gamma   90.00
#
_symmetry.space_group_name_H-M   'P 1'
#
loop_
_entity.id
_entity.type
_entity.pdbx_description
1 polymer ?
#
loop_
_entity_poly.entity_id
_entity_poly.type
_entity_poly.pdbx_seq_one_letter_code
_entity_poly.pdbx_strand_id
1 'polypeptide(L)'
;RQLYEAIRSASLGVKRGALGAWGAREGHTAASKDAAALDAFLSSGSAAVERRMVPPLEYYAELAKYRFLVAPRGKAILSPKFAEALLVMTIPITLGKYAAFQDVRDYGWPIVLVDNWHDITQDAMDKWWDELSPRLEAARWTATREGFES
;
A
#
# COMPACT_ATOMS: atom_id res chain seq x y z
N ARG A 1 -0.41 -3.96 -19.75
CA ARG A 1 0.62 -3.03 -20.27
C ARG A 1 1.02 -2.00 -19.21
N GLN A 2 0.08 -1.17 -18.71
CA GLN A 2 0.35 -0.18 -17.65
C GLN A 2 1.02 -0.74 -16.39
N LEU A 3 0.56 -1.88 -15.85
CA LEU A 3 1.17 -2.50 -14.66
C LEU A 3 2.64 -2.86 -14.90
N TYR A 4 2.97 -3.55 -16.00
CA TYR A 4 4.35 -3.92 -16.32
C TYR A 4 5.26 -2.70 -16.50
N GLU A 5 4.77 -1.65 -17.17
CA GLU A 5 5.49 -0.38 -17.32
C GLU A 5 5.74 0.28 -15.95
N ALA A 6 4.74 0.28 -15.05
CA ALA A 6 4.88 0.80 -13.69
C ALA A 6 5.86 -0.03 -12.85
N ILE A 7 5.81 -1.37 -12.93
CA ILE A 7 6.76 -2.26 -12.25
C ILE A 7 8.19 -2.00 -12.73
N ARG A 8 8.39 -1.89 -14.05
CA ARG A 8 9.73 -1.69 -14.64
C ARG A 8 10.34 -0.34 -14.27
N SER A 9 9.51 0.70 -14.18
CA SER A 9 9.93 2.07 -13.85
C SER A 9 9.95 2.40 -12.35
N ALA A 10 9.37 1.55 -11.51
CA ALA A 10 9.38 1.73 -10.06
C ALA A 10 10.81 1.74 -9.51
N SER A 11 11.11 2.71 -8.66
CA SER A 11 12.38 2.84 -7.93
C SER A 11 12.14 3.51 -6.58
N LEU A 12 13.06 3.30 -5.63
CA LEU A 12 12.93 3.86 -4.28
C LEU A 12 13.17 5.37 -4.22
N GLY A 13 14.06 5.91 -5.07
CA GLY A 13 14.56 7.28 -4.98
C GLY A 13 13.56 8.40 -5.30
N VAL A 14 12.40 8.08 -5.87
CA VAL A 14 11.39 9.07 -6.32
C VAL A 14 10.08 9.01 -5.51
N LYS A 15 10.07 8.26 -4.40
CA LYS A 15 8.85 7.97 -3.64
C LYS A 15 8.57 9.01 -2.56
N ARG A 16 7.29 9.39 -2.44
CA ARG A 16 6.80 10.39 -1.46
C ARG A 16 5.62 9.88 -0.64
N GLY A 17 5.51 10.32 0.61
CA GLY A 17 4.30 10.24 1.44
C GLY A 17 3.50 8.93 1.38
N ALA A 18 2.20 9.04 1.67
CA ALA A 18 1.27 7.93 1.65
C ALA A 18 0.04 8.24 0.81
N LEU A 19 -0.38 7.29 -0.01
CA LEU A 19 -1.60 7.37 -0.80
C LEU A 19 -2.74 6.63 -0.10
N GLY A 20 -3.83 7.34 0.17
CA GLY A 20 -5.12 6.76 0.53
C GLY A 20 -6.00 6.61 -0.71
N ALA A 21 -5.87 5.49 -1.43
CA ALA A 21 -6.66 5.21 -2.64
C ALA A 21 -7.02 3.72 -2.74
N TRP A 22 -8.24 3.35 -2.37
CA TRP A 22 -8.73 1.96 -2.44
C TRP A 22 -10.08 1.81 -3.15
N GLY A 23 -10.39 2.77 -4.01
CA GLY A 23 -11.57 2.77 -4.87
C GLY A 23 -12.85 3.08 -4.10
N ALA A 24 -13.28 4.34 -4.10
CA ALA A 24 -14.69 4.67 -3.92
C ALA A 24 -15.43 4.34 -5.23
N ARG A 25 -15.47 3.05 -5.60
CA ARG A 25 -16.34 2.58 -6.67
C ARG A 25 -17.76 2.49 -6.08
N GLU A 26 -18.59 3.45 -6.45
CA GLU A 26 -20.06 3.41 -6.38
C GLU A 26 -20.61 2.60 -5.20
N GLY A 27 -20.49 3.13 -3.98
CA GLY A 27 -21.25 2.70 -2.80
C GLY A 27 -20.99 1.29 -2.23
N HIS A 28 -20.30 0.38 -2.93
CA HIS A 28 -20.25 -1.04 -2.55
C HIS A 28 -18.94 -1.49 -1.87
N THR A 29 -17.85 -0.76 -2.06
CA THR A 29 -16.51 -1.08 -1.50
C THR A 29 -16.20 -0.38 -0.18
N ALA A 30 -16.98 0.64 0.20
CA ALA A 30 -16.86 1.38 1.47
C ALA A 30 -17.69 0.78 2.63
N ALA A 31 -18.31 -0.39 2.43
CA ALA A 31 -19.30 -0.93 3.37
C ALA A 31 -18.73 -1.65 4.62
N SER A 32 -17.42 -1.62 4.85
CA SER A 32 -16.83 -2.21 6.07
C SER A 32 -16.58 -1.13 7.13
N LYS A 33 -16.67 -1.51 8.41
CA LYS A 33 -16.35 -0.60 9.53
C LYS A 33 -14.94 -0.01 9.40
N ASP A 34 -13.99 -0.81 8.91
CA ASP A 34 -12.61 -0.37 8.73
C ASP A 34 -12.44 0.62 7.58
N ALA A 35 -13.17 0.42 6.47
CA ALA A 35 -13.17 1.36 5.37
C ALA A 35 -13.81 2.69 5.78
N ALA A 36 -14.91 2.65 6.54
CA ALA A 36 -15.55 3.85 7.08
C ALA A 36 -14.64 4.57 8.09
N ALA A 37 -13.96 3.84 8.97
CA ALA A 37 -13.03 4.42 9.94
C ALA A 37 -11.83 5.09 9.24
N LEU A 38 -11.28 4.45 8.21
CA LEU A 38 -10.19 5.04 7.44
C LEU A 38 -10.67 6.26 6.63
N ASP A 39 -11.88 6.21 6.09
CA ASP A 39 -12.48 7.35 5.37
C ASP A 39 -12.66 8.57 6.31
N ALA A 40 -13.10 8.33 7.55
CA ALA A 40 -13.22 9.36 8.57
C ALA A 40 -11.84 9.94 8.94
N PHE A 41 -10.83 9.09 9.14
CA PHE A 41 -9.45 9.52 9.39
C PHE A 41 -8.92 10.41 8.25
N LEU A 42 -9.06 9.99 6.99
CA LEU A 42 -8.62 10.82 5.86
C LEU A 42 -9.42 12.11 5.73
N SER A 43 -10.72 12.09 6.06
CA SER A 43 -11.57 13.28 6.03
C SER A 43 -11.24 14.29 7.14
N SER A 44 -10.62 13.84 8.25
CA SER A 44 -10.17 14.74 9.32
C SER A 44 -8.93 15.58 8.97
N GLY A 45 -8.37 15.42 7.76
CA GLY A 45 -7.27 16.26 7.27
C GLY A 45 -5.88 15.79 7.68
N SER A 46 -5.64 14.48 7.74
CA SER A 46 -4.30 13.94 7.99
C SER A 46 -3.31 14.48 6.96
N ALA A 47 -2.35 15.31 7.39
CA ALA A 47 -1.31 15.86 6.53
C ALA A 47 -0.35 14.78 5.98
N ALA A 48 -0.30 13.62 6.65
CA ALA A 48 0.58 12.52 6.30
C ALA A 48 0.07 11.67 5.12
N VAL A 49 -1.25 11.64 4.88
CA VAL A 49 -1.86 10.74 3.90
C VAL A 49 -2.71 11.51 2.89
N GLU A 50 -2.32 11.43 1.62
CA GLU A 50 -3.02 12.05 0.51
C GLU A 50 -4.22 11.19 0.10
N ARG A 51 -5.45 11.67 0.31
CA ARG A 51 -6.67 11.00 -0.16
C ARG A 51 -6.94 11.34 -1.61
N ARG A 52 -6.88 10.34 -2.50
CA ARG A 52 -7.18 10.54 -3.93
C ARG A 52 -8.01 9.43 -4.55
N MET A 53 -8.88 9.84 -5.45
CA MET A 53 -9.52 8.96 -6.42
C MET A 53 -8.66 8.92 -7.68
N VAL A 54 -8.05 7.77 -7.94
CA VAL A 54 -7.18 7.58 -9.10
C VAL A 54 -7.94 6.78 -10.17
N PRO A 55 -7.99 7.26 -11.43
CA PRO A 55 -8.58 6.50 -12.54
C PRO A 55 -7.91 5.12 -12.69
N PRO A 56 -8.67 4.07 -13.06
CA PRO A 56 -8.11 2.72 -13.20
C PRO A 56 -6.88 2.64 -14.13
N LEU A 57 -6.89 3.42 -15.22
CA LEU A 57 -5.80 3.47 -16.21
C LEU A 57 -4.56 4.23 -15.74
N GLU A 58 -4.63 4.89 -14.59
CA GLU A 58 -3.53 5.67 -14.00
C GLU A 58 -3.06 5.07 -12.66
N TYR A 59 -3.84 4.14 -12.09
CA TYR A 59 -3.66 3.60 -10.75
C TYR A 59 -2.23 3.18 -10.43
N TYR A 60 -1.63 2.31 -11.22
CA TYR A 60 -0.28 1.79 -10.94
C TYR A 60 0.82 2.83 -11.12
N ALA A 61 0.67 3.71 -12.11
CA ALA A 61 1.62 4.78 -12.37
C ALA A 61 1.60 5.84 -11.25
N GLU A 62 0.42 6.14 -10.71
CA GLU A 62 0.30 7.00 -9.53
C GLU A 62 0.80 6.29 -8.27
N LEU A 63 0.38 5.04 -8.03
CA LEU A 63 0.78 4.26 -6.86
C LEU A 63 2.31 4.16 -6.74
N ALA A 64 3.01 3.94 -7.85
CA ALA A 64 4.47 3.84 -7.90
C ALA A 64 5.20 5.09 -7.38
N LYS A 65 4.54 6.26 -7.36
CA LYS A 65 5.10 7.52 -6.85
C LYS A 65 5.11 7.59 -5.32
N TYR A 66 4.40 6.70 -4.64
CA TYR A 66 4.23 6.77 -3.19
C TYR A 66 5.17 5.82 -2.45
N ARG A 67 5.54 6.20 -1.22
CA ARG A 67 6.23 5.30 -0.29
C ARG A 67 5.24 4.28 0.27
N PHE A 68 4.03 4.74 0.60
CA PHE A 68 3.03 3.92 1.25
C PHE A 68 1.67 3.91 0.54
N LEU A 69 0.97 2.78 0.64
CA LEU A 69 -0.45 2.66 0.34
C LEU A 69 -1.21 2.43 1.65
N VAL A 70 -2.04 3.38 2.06
CA VAL A 70 -2.93 3.22 3.21
C VAL A 70 -4.25 2.69 2.70
N ALA A 71 -4.61 1.48 3.10
CA ALA A 71 -5.86 0.88 2.68
C ALA A 71 -6.44 -0.05 3.75
N PRO A 72 -7.77 -0.12 3.88
CA PRO A 72 -8.42 -1.01 4.83
C PRO A 72 -8.41 -2.43 4.26
N ARG A 73 -8.64 -3.41 5.14
CA ARG A 73 -8.94 -4.77 4.71
C ARG A 73 -10.15 -4.76 3.76
N GLY A 74 -10.01 -5.43 2.62
CA GLY A 74 -11.13 -5.71 1.73
C GLY A 74 -12.09 -6.75 2.33
N LYS A 75 -13.03 -7.26 1.54
CA LYS A 75 -13.89 -8.38 1.97
C LYS A 75 -13.15 -9.72 1.95
N ALA A 76 -12.02 -9.82 1.24
CA ALA A 76 -11.15 -10.99 1.20
C ALA A 76 -10.17 -11.07 2.39
N ILE A 77 -9.46 -12.20 2.51
CA ILE A 77 -8.40 -12.43 3.50
C ILE A 77 -7.21 -11.49 3.23
N LEU A 78 -6.72 -11.48 1.99
CA LEU A 78 -5.70 -10.56 1.49
C LEU A 78 -6.26 -9.84 0.27
N SER A 79 -6.25 -8.51 0.28
CA SER A 79 -6.72 -7.73 -0.86
C SER A 79 -5.62 -7.62 -1.92
N PRO A 80 -5.94 -7.80 -3.23
CA PRO A 80 -4.94 -7.70 -4.31
C PRO A 80 -4.10 -6.42 -4.27
N LYS A 81 -4.72 -5.29 -3.91
CA LYS A 81 -4.06 -3.97 -3.71
C LYS A 81 -2.77 -4.00 -2.88
N PHE A 82 -2.63 -4.90 -1.90
CA PHE A 82 -1.42 -4.98 -1.09
C PHE A 82 -0.28 -5.62 -1.87
N ALA A 83 -0.54 -6.69 -2.62
CA ALA A 83 0.44 -7.29 -3.52
C ALA A 83 0.77 -6.33 -4.69
N GLU A 84 -0.25 -5.67 -5.25
CA GLU A 84 -0.10 -4.65 -6.28
C GLU A 84 0.81 -3.50 -5.85
N ALA A 85 0.66 -3.02 -4.61
CA ALA A 85 1.55 -2.00 -4.05
C ALA A 85 3.00 -2.47 -3.99
N LEU A 86 3.23 -3.69 -3.51
CA LEU A 86 4.58 -4.26 -3.43
C LEU A 86 5.24 -4.41 -4.81
N LEU A 87 4.47 -4.80 -5.83
CA LEU A 87 4.98 -4.92 -7.21
C LEU A 87 5.53 -3.60 -7.75
N VAL A 88 4.99 -2.46 -7.31
CA VAL A 88 5.47 -1.11 -7.65
C VAL A 88 6.28 -0.47 -6.53
N MET A 89 6.91 -1.29 -5.67
CA MET A 89 7.77 -0.88 -4.56
C MET A 89 7.10 0.08 -3.56
N THR A 90 5.81 -0.11 -3.29
CA THR A 90 5.03 0.72 -2.36
C THR A 90 4.60 -0.13 -1.18
N ILE A 91 4.87 0.35 0.05
CA ILE A 91 4.65 -0.42 1.27
C ILE A 91 3.17 -0.27 1.69
N PRO A 92 2.41 -1.37 1.79
CA PRO A 92 1.06 -1.30 2.33
C PRO A 92 1.05 -0.98 3.83
N ILE A 93 0.08 -0.16 4.25
CA ILE A 93 -0.27 0.12 5.66
C ILE A 93 -1.72 -0.30 5.88
N THR A 94 -1.97 -1.12 6.91
CA THR A 94 -3.30 -1.58 7.31
C THR A 94 -3.38 -1.83 8.83
N LEU A 95 -4.57 -2.17 9.34
CA LEU A 95 -4.76 -2.49 10.75
C LEU A 95 -4.16 -3.86 11.12
N GLY A 96 -3.42 -3.90 12.23
CA GLY A 96 -2.72 -5.08 12.74
C GLY A 96 -3.58 -6.10 13.48
N LYS A 97 -4.86 -5.81 13.73
CA LYS A 97 -5.80 -6.70 14.44
C LYS A 97 -6.15 -8.00 13.69
N TYR A 98 -5.65 -8.19 12.48
CA TYR A 98 -5.97 -9.35 11.63
C TYR A 98 -4.78 -10.30 11.54
N ALA A 99 -4.96 -11.54 12.00
CA ALA A 99 -3.93 -12.58 11.98
C ALA A 99 -3.30 -12.76 10.59
N ALA A 100 -4.11 -12.78 9.52
CA ALA A 100 -3.58 -12.93 8.17
C ALA A 100 -2.55 -11.85 7.76
N PHE A 101 -2.68 -10.62 8.28
CA PHE A 101 -1.69 -9.58 8.01
C PHE A 101 -0.45 -9.70 8.90
N GLN A 102 -0.61 -10.22 10.11
CA GLN A 102 0.51 -10.59 10.98
C GLN A 102 1.32 -11.71 10.33
N ASP A 103 0.65 -12.77 9.85
CA ASP A 103 1.28 -13.91 9.18
C ASP A 103 2.12 -13.49 7.98
N VAL A 104 1.61 -12.62 7.09
CA VAL A 104 2.40 -12.15 5.92
C VAL A 104 3.56 -11.25 6.32
N ARG A 105 3.42 -10.42 7.35
CA ARG A 105 4.52 -9.63 7.91
C ARG A 105 5.60 -10.55 8.46
N ASP A 106 5.20 -11.57 9.20
CA ASP A 106 6.10 -12.54 9.83
C ASP A 106 6.75 -13.45 8.77
N TYR A 107 6.07 -13.68 7.63
CA TYR A 107 6.63 -14.28 6.41
C TYR A 107 7.65 -13.37 5.69
N GLY A 108 7.80 -12.12 6.14
CA GLY A 108 8.80 -11.18 5.63
C GLY A 108 8.29 -10.18 4.61
N TRP A 109 6.97 -10.08 4.37
CA TRP A 109 6.43 -9.03 3.50
C TRP A 109 6.71 -7.65 4.12
N PRO A 110 7.19 -6.67 3.32
CA PRO A 110 7.28 -5.30 3.79
C PRO A 110 5.87 -4.70 3.87
N ILE A 111 5.25 -4.80 5.04
CA ILE A 111 3.92 -4.28 5.36
C ILE A 111 3.96 -3.63 6.74
N VAL A 112 3.28 -2.49 6.88
CA VAL A 112 3.10 -1.84 8.17
C VAL A 112 1.73 -2.20 8.73
N LEU A 113 1.75 -2.66 9.98
CA LEU A 113 0.54 -2.97 10.75
C LEU A 113 0.42 -1.93 11.86
N VAL A 114 -0.65 -1.13 11.84
CA VAL A 114 -0.95 -0.14 12.87
C VAL A 114 -2.12 -0.59 13.72
N ASP A 115 -2.16 -0.18 14.98
CA ASP A 115 -3.32 -0.43 15.84
C ASP A 115 -4.41 0.60 15.59
N ASN A 116 -4.01 1.83 15.25
CA ASN A 116 -4.88 2.95 14.93
C ASN A 116 -4.42 3.69 13.67
N TRP A 117 -5.36 4.21 12.88
CA TRP A 117 -5.03 5.04 11.72
C TRP A 117 -4.28 6.33 12.11
N HIS A 118 -4.50 6.85 13.32
CA HIS A 118 -3.78 8.02 13.84
C HIS A 118 -2.30 7.75 14.14
N ASP A 119 -1.86 6.48 14.14
CA ASP A 119 -0.44 6.14 14.26
C ASP A 119 0.34 6.49 12.98
N ILE A 120 -0.36 6.78 11.88
CA ILE A 120 0.24 7.18 10.60
C ILE A 120 0.60 8.67 10.67
N THR A 121 1.78 8.93 11.25
CA THR A 121 2.41 10.26 11.31
C THR A 121 3.59 10.34 10.35
N GLN A 122 4.07 11.55 10.06
CA GLN A 122 5.26 11.74 9.22
C GLN A 122 6.49 11.03 9.81
N ASP A 123 6.74 11.22 11.11
CA ASP A 123 7.88 10.58 11.80
C ASP A 123 7.80 9.05 11.78
N ALA A 124 6.60 8.49 11.97
CA ALA A 124 6.39 7.05 11.91
C ALA A 124 6.63 6.52 10.49
N MET A 125 6.12 7.21 9.47
CA MET A 125 6.34 6.85 8.07
C MET A 125 7.81 6.92 7.66
N ASP A 126 8.55 7.94 8.10
CA ASP A 126 9.97 8.03 7.80
C ASP A 126 10.74 6.86 8.44
N LYS A 127 10.45 6.54 9.71
CA LYS A 127 11.02 5.37 10.37
C LYS A 127 10.69 4.05 9.64
N TRP A 128 9.42 3.82 9.30
CA TRP A 128 9.02 2.60 8.60
C TRP A 128 9.65 2.51 7.21
N TRP A 129 9.81 3.64 6.52
CA TRP A 129 10.42 3.68 5.20
C TRP A 129 11.88 3.26 5.27
N ASP A 130 12.64 3.82 6.21
CA ASP A 130 14.05 3.48 6.40
C ASP A 130 14.23 2.00 6.76
N GLU A 131 13.33 1.44 7.58
CA GLU A 131 13.39 0.04 8.00
C GLU A 131 13.00 -0.96 6.89
N LEU A 132 11.93 -0.66 6.15
CA LEU A 132 11.28 -1.64 5.28
C LEU A 132 11.60 -1.46 3.80
N SER A 133 11.93 -0.25 3.34
CA SER A 133 12.21 -0.01 1.92
C SER A 133 13.36 -0.83 1.34
N PRO A 134 14.46 -1.14 2.07
CA PRO A 134 15.51 -2.02 1.54
C PRO A 134 14.97 -3.43 1.18
N ARG A 135 13.90 -3.88 1.84
CA ARG A 135 13.27 -5.18 1.56
C ARG A 135 12.48 -5.18 0.25
N LEU A 136 12.02 -4.02 -0.23
CA LEU A 136 11.27 -3.94 -1.49
C LEU A 136 12.13 -4.33 -2.69
N GLU A 137 13.39 -3.89 -2.70
CA GLU A 137 14.34 -4.30 -3.74
C GLU A 137 14.72 -5.77 -3.59
N ALA A 138 14.93 -6.27 -2.37
CA ALA A 138 15.20 -7.69 -2.16
C ALA A 138 14.03 -8.61 -2.55
N ALA A 139 12.79 -8.17 -2.26
CA ALA A 139 11.57 -8.94 -2.47
C ALA A 139 10.97 -8.81 -3.87
N ARG A 140 11.44 -7.86 -4.70
CA ARG A 140 10.95 -7.66 -6.08
C ARG A 140 11.07 -8.94 -6.95
N TRP A 141 11.88 -9.91 -6.50
CA TRP A 141 12.34 -11.06 -7.30
C TRP A 141 12.27 -12.40 -6.57
N THR A 142 11.67 -12.51 -5.38
CA THR A 142 11.66 -13.78 -4.62
C THR A 142 10.78 -14.89 -5.23
N ALA A 143 10.28 -14.69 -6.46
CA ALA A 143 9.76 -15.75 -7.34
C ALA A 143 10.33 -15.70 -8.78
N THR A 144 11.39 -14.94 -9.06
CA THR A 144 11.82 -14.64 -10.44
C THR A 144 13.31 -14.92 -10.66
N ARG A 145 13.75 -16.16 -10.39
CA ARG A 145 14.88 -16.67 -11.20
C ARG A 145 14.44 -17.04 -12.62
N GLU A 146 13.14 -17.24 -12.85
CA GLU A 146 12.52 -17.39 -14.17
C GLU A 146 11.19 -16.62 -14.17
N GLY A 147 10.88 -15.81 -15.18
CA GLY A 147 9.49 -15.40 -15.43
C GLY A 147 9.19 -13.94 -15.79
N PHE A 148 10.16 -13.03 -15.85
CA PHE A 148 9.91 -11.67 -16.40
C PHE A 148 10.83 -11.27 -17.56
N GLU A 149 11.66 -12.21 -18.02
CA GLU A 149 12.37 -12.12 -19.29
C GLU A 149 11.51 -12.77 -20.39
N SER A 150 10.42 -12.10 -20.75
CA SER A 150 9.74 -12.22 -22.05
C SER A 150 8.92 -10.97 -22.33
#